data_AF-A0A819ZCS4-F1
#
_entry.id   AF-A0A819ZCS4-F1
#
_cell.length_a   1.000
_cell.length_b   1.000
_cell.length_c   1.000
_cell.angle_alpha   90.00
_cell.angle_beta   90.00
_cell.angle_gamma   90.00
#
_symmetry.space_group_name_H-M   'P 1'
#
loop_
_entity.id
_entity.type
_entity.pdbx_description
1 polymer ?
#
loop_
_entity_poly.entity_id
_entity_poly.type
_entity_poly.pdbx_seq_one_letter_code
_entity_poly.pdbx_strand_id
1 'polypeptide(L)'
;MRITDIFNATSTHSYNTSQKPFTNSTLTYDNKHNTIETTIQCVGPSYNQSCLFRNLYYFNTQFIILTIKGRYLPPYSVRHDAFSFWPLILEKREFANYSDLETFVRMIADPKIIPSVTVYFSQLWHYSIGHALFDGLYPAYVALIRFSPRHLNPFRILADIDICDSCWSEDIYSRFAGLGLLKKIVLDKMSKDRWFVFDEIIMGSGRLCQRCTQPHLQLPGGVELDASRLFRDRMYQQHGVSHPIIRQKSSSEHRTSGDLLRAYIIDNKRFTDNDRQLLHDVVNELNNYTNFYLNKTMNMSTKLEWPLINVSYIYYDQVKVKNLSHIEINMTRFDSRIPQYELIDNNFVAQLKLVRQIDIHISGPGTGQMYQTFLSDGSVTINLGGIRPSESESKKKGYTSYLEQYLTSGAPYIKGLYYPINERLKGIKKDEVIKLIRQAGQLILQGFSLPVNPR
;
A
#
# COMPACT_ATOMS: atom_id res chain seq x y z
N MET A 1 3.89 27.80 13.59
CA MET A 1 3.27 27.52 12.28
C MET A 1 1.96 28.30 12.22
N ARG A 2 1.80 29.25 11.29
CA ARG A 2 0.59 30.09 11.24
C ARG A 2 -0.54 29.33 10.54
N ILE A 3 -1.76 29.46 11.04
CA ILE A 3 -2.97 28.73 10.57
C ILE A 3 -3.31 29.02 9.09
N THR A 4 -2.80 30.11 8.53
CA THR A 4 -2.96 30.47 7.11
C THR A 4 -2.20 29.56 6.14
N ASP A 5 -1.15 28.88 6.60
CA ASP A 5 -0.28 28.09 5.70
C ASP A 5 -0.88 26.70 5.37
N ILE A 6 -1.93 26.27 6.10
CA ILE A 6 -2.60 24.97 5.91
C ILE A 6 -3.62 25.01 4.76
N PHE A 7 -4.10 26.20 4.38
CA PHE A 7 -5.08 26.36 3.29
C PHE A 7 -4.50 27.02 2.02
N ASN A 8 -3.30 27.61 2.10
CA ASN A 8 -2.66 28.31 0.98
C ASN A 8 -1.42 27.59 0.42
N ALA A 9 -1.22 26.31 0.70
CA ALA A 9 -0.23 25.49 0.01
C ALA A 9 -0.68 25.15 -1.43
N THR A 10 -1.00 26.17 -2.24
CA THR A 10 -0.81 26.08 -3.68
C THR A 10 0.69 26.11 -3.92
N SER A 11 1.29 24.93 -4.01
CA SER A 11 2.61 24.76 -4.58
C SER A 11 2.64 25.43 -5.95
N THR A 12 3.36 26.53 -6.09
CA THR A 12 3.77 27.10 -7.38
C THR A 12 4.88 26.24 -7.96
N HIS A 13 4.55 24.99 -8.29
CA HIS A 13 5.31 24.23 -9.26
C HIS A 13 4.63 24.40 -10.61
N SER A 14 5.29 25.17 -11.47
CA SER A 14 4.94 25.30 -12.89
C SER A 14 5.12 23.93 -13.56
N TYR A 15 4.07 23.13 -13.54
CA TYR A 15 3.98 21.91 -14.34
C TYR A 15 3.91 22.29 -15.82
N ASN A 16 5.02 22.12 -16.54
CA ASN A 16 5.05 22.24 -17.98
C ASN A 16 4.44 20.96 -18.59
N THR A 17 3.11 20.90 -18.59
CA THR A 17 2.34 19.80 -19.15
C THR A 17 2.00 20.12 -20.61
N SER A 18 2.67 19.44 -21.55
CA SER A 18 2.09 19.20 -22.87
C SER A 18 1.01 18.11 -22.77
N GLN A 19 0.09 18.26 -21.83
CA GLN A 19 -1.19 17.57 -21.89
C GLN A 19 -1.96 18.24 -23.01
N LYS A 20 -2.55 17.43 -23.91
CA LYS A 20 -3.62 17.92 -24.79
C LYS A 20 -4.56 18.76 -23.91
N PRO A 21 -4.94 19.97 -24.33
CA PRO A 21 -5.82 20.81 -23.55
C PRO A 21 -7.02 19.96 -23.17
N PHE A 22 -7.19 19.73 -21.86
CA PHE A 22 -8.50 19.39 -21.34
C PHE A 22 -9.39 20.50 -21.86
N THR A 23 -10.21 20.18 -22.86
CA THR A 23 -11.32 21.02 -23.24
C THR A 23 -11.99 21.37 -21.93
N ASN A 24 -12.16 22.67 -21.66
CA ASN A 24 -13.01 23.19 -20.62
C ASN A 24 -14.42 22.63 -20.88
N SER A 25 -14.66 21.37 -20.53
CA SER A 25 -15.98 20.93 -20.16
C SER A 25 -16.21 21.70 -18.88
N THR A 26 -16.90 22.82 -19.02
CA THR A 26 -17.79 23.31 -17.98
C THR A 26 -18.48 22.08 -17.44
N LEU A 27 -17.97 21.55 -16.32
CA LEU A 27 -18.69 20.61 -15.49
C LEU A 27 -19.93 21.38 -15.11
N THR A 28 -20.99 21.18 -15.89
CA THR A 28 -22.34 21.53 -15.51
C THR A 28 -22.56 20.76 -14.22
N TYR A 29 -22.31 21.44 -13.11
CA TYR A 29 -22.57 20.96 -11.77
C TYR A 29 -24.05 20.65 -11.76
N ASP A 30 -24.39 19.38 -11.97
CA ASP A 30 -25.76 18.93 -12.12
C ASP A 30 -26.47 19.31 -10.82
N ASN A 31 -27.44 20.24 -10.93
CA ASN A 31 -28.15 20.89 -9.82
C ASN A 31 -28.96 19.90 -8.94
N LYS A 32 -28.77 18.60 -9.13
CA LYS A 32 -29.50 17.49 -8.51
C LYS A 32 -29.01 17.09 -7.11
N HIS A 33 -27.91 17.66 -6.60
CA HIS A 33 -27.35 17.28 -5.29
C HIS A 33 -27.16 18.44 -4.30
N ASN A 34 -27.99 19.49 -4.38
CA ASN A 34 -27.97 20.61 -3.42
C ASN A 34 -28.72 20.32 -2.10
N THR A 35 -28.74 19.07 -1.62
CA THR A 35 -29.28 18.80 -0.29
C THR A 35 -28.20 19.05 0.74
N ILE A 36 -28.48 19.86 1.76
CA ILE A 36 -27.60 20.04 2.95
C ILE A 36 -27.74 18.90 3.97
N GLU A 37 -28.70 17.99 3.75
CA GLU A 37 -28.89 16.79 4.56
C GLU A 37 -27.74 15.79 4.33
N THR A 38 -27.30 15.13 5.40
CA THR A 38 -26.30 14.06 5.31
C THR A 38 -26.91 12.84 4.63
N THR A 39 -26.27 12.35 3.56
CA THR A 39 -26.66 11.08 2.92
C THR A 39 -25.60 10.02 3.14
N ILE A 40 -26.03 8.76 3.22
CA ILE A 40 -25.16 7.62 3.52
C ILE A 40 -25.39 6.53 2.47
N GLN A 41 -24.31 6.02 1.90
CA GLN A 41 -24.32 4.84 1.03
C GLN A 41 -23.27 3.85 1.54
N CYS A 42 -23.69 2.67 1.96
CA CYS A 42 -22.79 1.64 2.46
C CYS A 42 -22.70 0.43 1.51
N VAL A 43 -21.51 -0.15 1.41
CA VAL A 43 -21.18 -1.32 0.57
C VAL A 43 -20.43 -2.35 1.41
N GLY A 44 -20.75 -3.62 1.19
CA GLY A 44 -20.13 -4.76 1.87
C GLY A 44 -20.86 -5.20 3.15
N PRO A 45 -20.49 -6.36 3.70
CA PRO A 45 -21.09 -6.89 4.92
C PRO A 45 -20.69 -6.05 6.14
N SER A 46 -21.49 -6.07 7.22
CA SER A 46 -21.21 -5.31 8.46
C SER A 46 -19.79 -5.51 9.00
N TYR A 47 -19.22 -6.70 8.82
CA TYR A 47 -17.86 -7.05 9.21
C TYR A 47 -16.77 -6.23 8.49
N ASN A 48 -17.00 -5.91 7.23
CA ASN A 48 -16.07 -5.22 6.34
C ASN A 48 -16.80 -4.07 5.62
N GLN A 49 -17.70 -3.34 6.29
CA GLN A 49 -18.54 -2.35 5.63
C GLN A 49 -17.77 -1.06 5.36
N SER A 50 -17.92 -0.52 4.16
CA SER A 50 -17.44 0.81 3.78
C SER A 50 -18.63 1.70 3.49
N CYS A 51 -18.60 2.94 3.96
CA CYS A 51 -19.69 3.90 3.77
C CYS A 51 -19.15 5.20 3.20
N LEU A 52 -19.83 5.69 2.16
CA LEU A 52 -19.71 7.01 1.60
C LEU A 52 -20.76 7.90 2.27
N PHE A 53 -20.30 8.99 2.87
CA PHE A 53 -21.14 10.04 3.42
C PHE A 53 -21.02 11.27 2.53
N ARG A 54 -22.15 11.92 2.24
CA ARG A 54 -22.17 13.27 1.65
C ARG A 54 -22.74 14.24 2.65
N ASN A 55 -22.19 15.44 2.71
CA ASN A 55 -22.53 16.45 3.71
C ASN A 55 -22.42 15.89 5.14
N LEU A 56 -21.31 15.21 5.45
CA LEU A 56 -21.03 14.84 6.84
C LEU A 56 -20.41 16.05 7.55
N TYR A 57 -20.98 16.44 8.68
CA TYR A 57 -20.55 17.62 9.40
C TYR A 57 -19.49 17.26 10.44
N TYR A 58 -18.64 18.22 10.78
CA TYR A 58 -17.62 18.08 11.80
C TYR A 58 -17.57 19.33 12.68
N PHE A 59 -17.82 19.15 13.97
CA PHE A 59 -17.81 20.23 14.95
C PHE A 59 -17.46 19.68 16.32
N ASN A 60 -16.71 20.45 17.11
CA ASN A 60 -16.28 20.09 18.45
C ASN A 60 -15.71 18.66 18.54
N THR A 61 -14.81 18.32 17.60
CA THR A 61 -14.14 17.01 17.48
C THR A 61 -15.04 15.81 17.12
N GLN A 62 -16.30 16.03 16.78
CA GLN A 62 -17.26 14.98 16.47
C GLN A 62 -17.75 15.06 15.03
N PHE A 63 -17.96 13.88 14.42
CA PHE A 63 -18.71 13.76 13.18
C PHE A 63 -20.20 13.75 13.48
N ILE A 64 -20.95 14.57 12.74
CA ILE A 64 -22.37 14.82 12.99
C ILE A 64 -23.17 14.58 11.71
N ILE A 65 -24.18 13.72 11.80
CA ILE A 65 -25.21 13.50 10.78
C ILE A 65 -26.33 14.50 11.03
N LEU A 66 -26.62 15.35 10.05
CA LEU A 66 -27.78 16.23 10.06
C LEU A 66 -28.87 15.63 9.16
N THR A 67 -30.06 15.37 9.71
CA THR A 67 -31.15 14.71 8.98
C THR A 67 -32.53 15.20 9.41
N ILE A 68 -33.55 14.98 8.59
CA ILE A 68 -34.95 15.29 8.94
C ILE A 68 -35.55 14.11 9.69
N LYS A 69 -36.33 14.39 10.74
CA LYS A 69 -37.03 13.39 11.55
C LYS A 69 -37.87 12.47 10.67
N GLY A 70 -37.74 11.17 10.87
CA GLY A 70 -38.46 10.14 10.11
C GLY A 70 -37.83 9.79 8.76
N ARG A 71 -36.76 10.48 8.32
CA ARG A 71 -35.97 10.03 7.16
C ARG A 71 -35.20 8.76 7.52
N TYR A 72 -35.23 7.81 6.58
CA TYR A 72 -34.48 6.58 6.70
C TYR A 72 -32.99 6.83 6.44
N LEU A 73 -32.14 6.36 7.35
CA LEU A 73 -30.71 6.23 7.13
C LEU A 73 -30.38 4.73 7.08
N PRO A 74 -29.61 4.27 6.08
CA PRO A 74 -29.20 2.88 6.05
C PRO A 74 -28.37 2.54 7.29
N PRO A 75 -28.43 1.29 7.80
CA PRO A 75 -27.58 0.87 8.89
C PRO A 75 -26.11 0.95 8.47
N TYR A 76 -25.31 1.60 9.31
CA TYR A 76 -23.87 1.76 9.11
C TYR A 76 -23.09 1.26 10.33
N SER A 77 -21.93 0.67 10.08
CA SER A 77 -20.97 0.17 11.07
C SER A 77 -19.57 0.45 10.53
N VAL A 78 -19.16 1.71 10.66
CA VAL A 78 -17.85 2.15 10.15
C VAL A 78 -16.80 1.99 11.22
N ARG A 79 -15.73 1.25 10.89
CA ARG A 79 -14.48 1.21 11.67
C ARG A 79 -13.40 1.94 10.89
N HIS A 80 -12.46 2.53 11.60
CA HIS A 80 -11.49 3.43 11.00
C HIS A 80 -10.04 3.06 11.36
N ASP A 81 -9.81 2.08 12.24
CA ASP A 81 -8.47 1.66 12.63
C ASP A 81 -8.38 0.14 12.86
N ALA A 82 -7.15 -0.40 12.84
CA ALA A 82 -6.90 -1.83 12.97
C ALA A 82 -7.12 -2.40 14.39
N PHE A 83 -7.04 -1.56 15.41
CA PHE A 83 -6.90 -1.99 16.80
C PHE A 83 -8.15 -1.72 17.64
N SER A 84 -9.09 -0.93 17.12
CA SER A 84 -10.41 -0.72 17.71
C SER A 84 -11.40 -1.75 17.20
N PHE A 85 -12.03 -2.44 18.15
CA PHE A 85 -13.06 -3.43 17.86
C PHE A 85 -14.46 -2.82 17.76
N TRP A 86 -14.59 -1.51 18.03
CA TRP A 86 -15.85 -0.81 18.14
C TRP A 86 -16.11 0.05 16.89
N PRO A 87 -17.36 0.11 16.41
CA PRO A 87 -17.71 1.05 15.35
C PRO A 87 -17.58 2.49 15.86
N LEU A 88 -17.20 3.40 14.96
CA LEU A 88 -17.28 4.83 15.20
C LEU A 88 -18.74 5.24 15.32
N ILE A 89 -19.08 5.86 16.45
CA ILE A 89 -20.41 6.41 16.70
C ILE A 89 -20.42 7.84 16.18
N LEU A 90 -21.29 8.10 15.21
CA LEU A 90 -21.53 9.44 14.68
C LEU A 90 -22.66 10.09 15.47
N GLU A 91 -22.50 11.34 15.89
CA GLU A 91 -23.57 12.10 16.52
C GLU A 91 -24.70 12.31 15.49
N LYS A 92 -25.95 12.20 15.92
CA LYS A 92 -27.11 12.41 15.05
C LYS A 92 -27.91 13.59 15.57
N ARG A 93 -28.16 14.57 14.69
CA ARG A 93 -29.07 15.69 14.96
C ARG A 93 -30.22 15.67 13.97
N GLU A 94 -31.43 15.56 14.53
CA GLU A 94 -32.66 15.51 13.75
C GLU A 94 -33.39 16.86 13.76
N PHE A 95 -33.94 17.25 12.61
CA PHE A 95 -34.72 18.47 12.42
C PHE A 95 -36.17 18.10 12.07
N ALA A 96 -37.14 18.92 12.47
CA ALA A 96 -38.56 18.59 12.24
C ALA A 96 -38.91 18.61 10.74
N ASN A 97 -38.28 19.50 9.96
CA ASN A 97 -38.47 19.65 8.53
C ASN A 97 -37.19 20.20 7.86
N TYR A 98 -37.21 20.31 6.53
CA TYR A 98 -36.06 20.81 5.76
C TYR A 98 -35.76 22.29 6.03
N SER A 99 -36.79 23.12 6.26
CA SER A 99 -36.61 24.56 6.52
C SER A 99 -35.83 24.80 7.81
N ASP A 100 -36.09 24.01 8.85
CA ASP A 100 -35.35 24.09 10.12
C ASP A 100 -33.89 23.65 9.96
N LEU A 101 -33.66 22.58 9.19
CA LEU A 101 -32.32 22.13 8.83
C LEU A 101 -31.57 23.21 8.04
N GLU A 102 -32.21 23.82 7.05
CA GLU A 102 -31.62 24.87 6.23
C GLU A 102 -31.31 26.13 7.03
N THR A 103 -32.22 26.55 7.88
CA THR A 103 -31.99 27.66 8.80
C THR A 103 -30.80 27.37 9.71
N PHE A 104 -30.73 26.17 10.28
CA PHE A 104 -29.60 25.77 11.12
C PHE A 104 -28.28 25.79 10.35
N VAL A 105 -28.21 25.15 9.19
CA VAL A 105 -26.96 25.06 8.41
C VAL A 105 -26.49 26.43 7.95
N ARG A 106 -27.39 27.28 7.45
CA ARG A 106 -27.03 28.59 6.90
C ARG A 106 -26.79 29.67 7.95
N MET A 107 -27.55 29.66 9.04
CA MET A 107 -27.55 30.77 10.01
C MET A 107 -26.79 30.44 11.30
N ILE A 108 -26.68 29.17 11.68
CA ILE A 108 -26.08 28.75 12.95
C ILE A 108 -24.75 28.03 12.72
N ALA A 109 -24.74 27.02 11.86
CA ALA A 109 -23.53 26.24 11.62
C ALA A 109 -22.52 27.00 10.74
N ASP A 110 -22.99 27.59 9.63
CA ASP A 110 -22.17 28.25 8.60
C ASP A 110 -20.86 27.48 8.30
N PRO A 111 -20.98 26.21 7.86
CA PRO A 111 -19.84 25.31 7.82
C PRO A 111 -18.85 25.69 6.72
N LYS A 112 -17.55 25.54 7.03
CA LYS A 112 -16.53 25.55 6.00
C LYS A 112 -16.51 24.23 5.23
N ILE A 113 -16.72 24.32 3.93
CA ILE A 113 -16.73 23.16 3.03
C ILE A 113 -15.31 22.62 2.88
N ILE A 114 -15.17 21.31 3.08
CA ILE A 114 -14.01 20.50 2.73
C ILE A 114 -14.35 19.83 1.39
N PRO A 115 -13.86 20.37 0.26
CA PRO A 115 -14.30 19.91 -1.06
C PRO A 115 -13.64 18.59 -1.43
N SER A 116 -14.25 17.91 -2.41
CA SER A 116 -13.76 16.66 -3.01
C SER A 116 -13.79 15.46 -2.05
N VAL A 117 -13.52 14.27 -2.60
CA VAL A 117 -13.48 13.02 -1.82
C VAL A 117 -12.40 13.09 -0.75
N THR A 118 -12.80 12.80 0.49
CA THR A 118 -11.90 12.59 1.62
C THR A 118 -11.97 11.12 2.06
N VAL A 119 -10.85 10.50 2.39
CA VAL A 119 -10.78 9.14 2.95
C VAL A 119 -10.27 9.22 4.38
N TYR A 120 -11.01 8.65 5.33
CA TYR A 120 -10.68 8.70 6.75
C TYR A 120 -10.23 7.34 7.30
N PHE A 121 -9.13 7.35 8.07
CA PHE A 121 -8.65 6.25 8.89
C PHE A 121 -7.84 6.77 10.09
N SER A 122 -7.69 5.94 11.13
CA SER A 122 -6.64 6.12 12.16
C SER A 122 -5.57 5.07 12.00
N GLN A 123 -4.35 5.42 12.39
CA GLN A 123 -3.22 4.51 12.35
C GLN A 123 -2.24 4.77 13.50
N LEU A 124 -2.06 3.75 14.34
CA LEU A 124 -0.99 3.72 15.35
C LEU A 124 0.36 3.37 14.71
N TRP A 125 1.47 3.79 15.31
CA TRP A 125 2.81 3.38 14.88
C TRP A 125 3.14 3.67 13.41
N HIS A 126 2.61 4.76 12.85
CA HIS A 126 2.84 5.13 11.45
C HIS A 126 4.33 5.46 11.15
N TYR A 127 5.19 5.56 12.17
CA TYR A 127 6.65 5.58 12.03
C TYR A 127 7.23 4.30 11.41
N SER A 128 6.52 3.17 11.54
CA SER A 128 6.84 1.96 10.81
C SER A 128 6.07 1.95 9.50
N ILE A 129 6.78 2.00 8.37
CA ILE A 129 6.13 2.07 7.07
C ILE A 129 5.21 0.87 6.79
N GLY A 130 5.53 -0.31 7.31
CA GLY A 130 4.67 -1.49 7.16
C GLY A 130 3.31 -1.32 7.87
N HIS A 131 3.32 -0.70 9.05
CA HIS A 131 2.09 -0.35 9.77
C HIS A 131 1.35 0.78 9.05
N ALA A 132 2.05 1.86 8.70
CA ALA A 132 1.48 2.98 7.96
C ALA A 132 0.73 2.56 6.69
N LEU A 133 1.37 1.73 5.87
CA LEU A 133 0.81 1.30 4.59
C LEU A 133 -0.34 0.31 4.76
N PHE A 134 -0.20 -0.72 5.60
CA PHE A 134 -1.09 -1.87 5.52
C PHE A 134 -2.09 -2.01 6.68
N ASP A 135 -1.92 -1.28 7.78
CA ASP A 135 -2.95 -1.21 8.83
C ASP A 135 -3.90 -0.02 8.61
N GLY A 136 -3.40 1.06 7.99
CA GLY A 136 -4.14 2.30 7.79
C GLY A 136 -4.48 2.54 6.32
N LEU A 137 -3.48 2.90 5.51
CA LEU A 137 -3.68 3.42 4.17
C LEU A 137 -4.34 2.42 3.21
N TYR A 138 -3.85 1.18 3.13
CA TYR A 138 -4.36 0.16 2.22
C TYR A 138 -5.83 -0.17 2.50
N PRO A 139 -6.26 -0.49 3.75
CA PRO A 139 -7.67 -0.70 4.05
C PRO A 139 -8.57 0.50 3.72
N ALA A 140 -8.09 1.73 3.96
CA ALA A 140 -8.79 2.95 3.57
C ALA A 140 -8.94 3.07 2.04
N TYR A 141 -7.89 2.70 1.29
CA TYR A 141 -7.94 2.68 -0.17
C TYR A 141 -8.87 1.60 -0.72
N VAL A 142 -8.93 0.42 -0.09
CA VAL A 142 -9.93 -0.61 -0.42
C VAL A 142 -11.35 -0.08 -0.22
N ALA A 143 -11.60 0.67 0.86
CA ALA A 143 -12.89 1.32 1.07
C ALA A 143 -13.23 2.31 -0.06
N LEU A 144 -12.25 3.07 -0.54
CA LEU A 144 -12.40 3.98 -1.68
C LEU A 144 -12.70 3.26 -3.00
N ILE A 145 -12.03 2.13 -3.28
CA ILE A 145 -12.23 1.35 -4.52
C ILE A 145 -13.68 0.87 -4.67
N ARG A 146 -14.34 0.52 -3.56
CA ARG A 146 -15.76 0.09 -3.55
C ARG A 146 -16.74 1.16 -4.06
N PHE A 147 -16.32 2.41 -4.10
CA PHE A 147 -17.10 3.53 -4.65
C PHE A 147 -16.51 4.03 -5.98
N SER A 148 -16.12 3.09 -6.85
CA SER A 148 -15.61 3.35 -8.20
C SER A 148 -16.50 4.35 -8.97
N PRO A 149 -15.91 5.27 -9.78
CA PRO A 149 -14.49 5.38 -10.14
C PRO A 149 -13.65 6.31 -9.24
N ARG A 150 -14.09 6.62 -8.01
CA ARG A 150 -13.44 7.65 -7.16
C ARG A 150 -11.94 7.46 -6.93
N HIS A 151 -11.48 6.22 -6.82
CA HIS A 151 -10.07 5.87 -6.61
C HIS A 151 -9.13 6.27 -7.77
N LEU A 152 -9.69 6.58 -8.95
CA LEU A 152 -8.95 7.05 -10.12
C LEU A 152 -8.60 8.55 -10.03
N ASN A 153 -9.33 9.31 -9.21
CA ASN A 153 -9.11 10.75 -9.04
C ASN A 153 -8.20 11.03 -7.83
N PRO A 154 -7.59 12.22 -7.76
CA PRO A 154 -7.03 12.73 -6.52
C PRO A 154 -8.09 12.81 -5.41
N PHE A 155 -7.71 12.47 -4.19
CA PHE A 155 -8.53 12.57 -2.99
C PHE A 155 -7.70 13.14 -1.84
N ARG A 156 -8.36 13.54 -0.77
CA ARG A 156 -7.71 13.97 0.47
C ARG A 156 -7.70 12.83 1.47
N ILE A 157 -6.63 12.70 2.24
CA ILE A 157 -6.63 11.83 3.42
C ILE A 157 -6.95 12.66 4.65
N LEU A 158 -7.93 12.24 5.44
CA LEU A 158 -8.05 12.62 6.84
C LEU A 158 -7.42 11.50 7.66
N ALA A 159 -6.27 11.74 8.30
CA ALA A 159 -5.60 10.70 9.10
C ALA A 159 -5.57 11.08 10.57
N ASP A 160 -6.02 10.16 11.41
CA ASP A 160 -5.83 10.23 12.85
C ASP A 160 -4.59 9.43 13.24
N ILE A 161 -3.48 10.16 13.35
CA ILE A 161 -2.13 9.61 13.49
C ILE A 161 -1.38 10.39 14.55
N ASP A 162 -0.46 9.71 15.23
CA ASP A 162 0.42 10.32 16.22
C ASP A 162 1.27 11.43 15.59
N ILE A 163 1.69 12.41 16.41
CA ILE A 163 2.68 13.40 15.97
C ILE A 163 4.02 12.69 15.80
N CYS A 164 4.63 12.84 14.63
CA CYS A 164 5.95 12.31 14.38
C CYS A 164 6.76 13.25 13.48
N ASP A 165 7.87 13.74 14.01
CA ASP A 165 8.67 14.78 13.35
C ASP A 165 9.53 14.23 12.19
N SER A 166 9.78 12.92 12.14
CA SER A 166 10.69 12.28 11.18
C SER A 166 10.04 11.17 10.36
N CYS A 167 8.71 11.05 10.40
CA CYS A 167 7.99 9.98 9.72
C CYS A 167 7.78 10.26 8.23
N TRP A 168 8.25 9.34 7.37
CA TRP A 168 8.03 9.45 5.92
C TRP A 168 6.59 9.13 5.50
N SER A 169 5.84 8.43 6.34
CA SER A 169 4.43 8.08 6.12
C SER A 169 3.55 9.29 5.80
N GLU A 170 3.78 10.45 6.42
CA GLU A 170 2.99 11.65 6.14
C GLU A 170 3.18 12.15 4.69
N ASP A 171 4.42 12.15 4.19
CA ASP A 171 4.73 12.49 2.79
C ASP A 171 4.15 11.44 1.83
N ILE A 172 4.27 10.15 2.18
CA ILE A 172 3.71 9.04 1.40
C ILE A 172 2.20 9.14 1.31
N TYR A 173 1.50 9.41 2.42
CA TYR A 173 0.06 9.62 2.43
C TYR A 173 -0.32 10.82 1.56
N SER A 174 0.36 11.96 1.75
CA SER A 174 0.10 13.19 1.01
C SER A 174 0.20 12.98 -0.51
N ARG A 175 1.31 12.37 -0.97
CA ARG A 175 1.53 12.04 -2.38
C ARG A 175 0.53 11.02 -2.88
N PHE A 176 0.35 9.91 -2.17
CA PHE A 176 -0.59 8.86 -2.57
C PHE A 176 -2.03 9.40 -2.74
N ALA A 177 -2.47 10.34 -1.90
CA ALA A 177 -3.79 10.95 -1.99
C ALA A 177 -3.91 11.90 -3.20
N GLY A 178 -2.89 12.71 -3.46
CA GLY A 178 -2.87 13.70 -4.54
C GLY A 178 -3.52 15.04 -4.18
N LEU A 179 -4.45 15.09 -3.21
CA LEU A 179 -4.93 16.35 -2.60
C LEU A 179 -4.36 16.61 -1.20
N GLY A 180 -3.38 15.79 -0.79
CA GLY A 180 -2.66 15.95 0.47
C GLY A 180 -3.29 15.28 1.68
N LEU A 181 -2.69 15.57 2.83
CA LEU A 181 -3.00 15.00 4.14
C LEU A 181 -3.55 16.07 5.08
N LEU A 182 -4.75 15.86 5.62
CA LEU A 182 -5.31 16.58 6.74
C LEU A 182 -5.17 15.72 8.00
N LYS A 183 -4.39 16.17 8.99
CA LYS A 183 -4.27 15.47 10.27
C LYS A 183 -5.50 15.73 11.12
N LYS A 184 -6.11 14.69 11.68
CA LYS A 184 -7.31 14.80 12.54
C LYS A 184 -7.06 15.75 13.71
N ILE A 185 -5.91 15.68 14.38
CA ILE A 185 -5.55 16.61 15.47
C ILE A 185 -5.59 18.10 15.06
N VAL A 186 -5.33 18.42 13.79
CA VAL A 186 -5.44 19.79 13.27
C VAL A 186 -6.92 20.15 13.07
N LEU A 187 -7.69 19.25 12.44
CA LEU A 187 -9.12 19.43 12.26
C LEU A 187 -9.85 19.55 13.62
N ASP A 188 -9.50 18.73 14.61
CA ASP A 188 -10.02 18.77 15.98
C ASP A 188 -9.88 20.17 16.59
N LYS A 189 -8.66 20.72 16.54
CA LYS A 189 -8.36 22.06 17.05
C LYS A 189 -9.18 23.13 16.34
N MET A 190 -9.28 23.02 15.02
CA MET A 190 -10.04 23.97 14.20
C MET A 190 -11.55 23.87 14.41
N SER A 191 -12.05 22.67 14.74
CA SER A 191 -13.48 22.38 14.87
C SER A 191 -14.10 22.87 16.18
N LYS A 192 -13.29 23.34 17.14
CA LYS A 192 -13.78 23.83 18.44
C LYS A 192 -14.74 25.01 18.31
N ASP A 193 -14.42 25.92 17.40
CA ASP A 193 -15.16 27.18 17.23
C ASP A 193 -15.77 27.34 15.82
N ARG A 194 -15.70 26.29 15.00
CA ARG A 194 -16.10 26.35 13.59
C ARG A 194 -16.61 25.00 13.09
N TRP A 195 -17.73 25.04 12.37
CA TRP A 195 -18.25 23.88 11.67
C TRP A 195 -17.49 23.63 10.38
N PHE A 196 -17.33 22.36 10.05
CA PHE A 196 -16.88 21.90 8.74
C PHE A 196 -17.91 20.95 8.14
N VAL A 197 -17.95 20.88 6.82
CA VAL A 197 -18.77 19.90 6.10
C VAL A 197 -17.93 19.26 5.01
N PHE A 198 -17.91 17.93 4.96
CA PHE A 198 -17.28 17.19 3.88
C PHE A 198 -18.26 17.06 2.72
N ASP A 199 -17.82 17.47 1.53
CA ASP A 199 -18.55 17.24 0.28
C ASP A 199 -18.81 15.73 0.10
N GLU A 200 -17.73 14.94 0.09
CA GLU A 200 -17.77 13.49 0.19
C GLU A 200 -16.70 12.99 1.18
N ILE A 201 -17.06 12.08 2.07
CA ILE A 201 -16.12 11.38 2.93
C ILE A 201 -16.41 9.88 2.97
N ILE A 202 -15.37 9.08 2.75
CA ILE A 202 -15.44 7.62 2.81
C ILE A 202 -14.75 7.15 4.08
N MET A 203 -15.49 6.34 4.84
CA MET A 203 -15.04 5.70 6.08
C MET A 203 -15.47 4.24 6.07
N GLY A 204 -14.94 3.45 7.00
CA GLY A 204 -15.35 2.06 7.11
C GLY A 204 -14.39 1.15 6.34
N SER A 205 -13.30 0.83 6.99
CA SER A 205 -12.48 -0.32 6.63
C SER A 205 -12.93 -1.58 7.39
N GLY A 206 -13.96 -1.53 8.24
CA GLY A 206 -14.40 -2.68 9.04
C GLY A 206 -13.23 -3.41 9.71
N ARG A 207 -13.13 -4.73 9.51
CA ARG A 207 -11.96 -5.53 9.90
C ARG A 207 -10.96 -5.77 8.77
N LEU A 208 -11.03 -4.99 7.68
CA LEU A 208 -10.01 -5.02 6.62
C LEU A 208 -8.62 -4.69 7.20
N CYS A 209 -8.56 -3.84 8.22
CA CYS A 209 -7.34 -3.53 8.96
C CYS A 209 -6.85 -4.70 9.85
N GLN A 210 -7.72 -5.66 10.19
CA GLN A 210 -7.43 -6.83 11.04
C GLN A 210 -7.12 -8.06 10.17
N ARG A 211 -5.94 -8.00 9.58
CA ARG A 211 -5.45 -8.85 8.49
C ARG A 211 -5.53 -10.37 8.76
N CYS A 212 -5.34 -10.80 10.00
CA CYS A 212 -5.36 -12.22 10.41
C CYS A 212 -6.76 -12.81 10.63
N THR A 213 -7.82 -11.99 10.48
CA THR A 213 -9.20 -12.41 10.81
C THR A 213 -10.08 -12.61 9.59
N GLN A 214 -9.51 -12.52 8.38
CA GLN A 214 -10.28 -12.74 7.15
C GLN A 214 -10.46 -14.25 6.92
N PRO A 215 -11.69 -14.73 6.63
CA PRO A 215 -11.96 -16.17 6.49
C PRO A 215 -11.07 -16.88 5.45
N HIS A 216 -10.74 -16.18 4.36
CA HIS A 216 -9.91 -16.70 3.28
C HIS A 216 -8.40 -16.50 3.48
N LEU A 217 -7.96 -15.92 4.62
CA LEU A 217 -6.55 -15.63 4.93
C LEU A 217 -5.81 -14.78 3.86
N GLN A 218 -6.54 -13.97 3.08
CA GLN A 218 -6.00 -13.04 2.08
C GLN A 218 -6.06 -11.60 2.58
N LEU A 219 -5.20 -10.75 2.01
CA LEU A 219 -5.29 -9.31 2.13
C LEU A 219 -6.66 -8.86 1.61
N PRO A 220 -7.48 -8.18 2.43
CA PRO A 220 -8.85 -7.88 2.06
C PRO A 220 -8.97 -7.07 0.77
N GLY A 221 -9.91 -7.44 -0.09
CA GLY A 221 -10.10 -6.83 -1.42
C GLY A 221 -8.94 -7.05 -2.40
N GLY A 222 -7.85 -7.68 -1.98
CA GLY A 222 -6.64 -7.82 -2.78
C GLY A 222 -6.87 -8.62 -4.07
N VAL A 223 -7.64 -9.71 -3.99
CA VAL A 223 -8.06 -10.50 -5.16
C VAL A 223 -9.40 -10.03 -5.70
N GLU A 224 -10.44 -9.96 -4.86
CA GLU A 224 -11.82 -9.63 -5.26
C GLU A 224 -11.95 -8.31 -6.02
N LEU A 225 -11.20 -7.28 -5.59
CA LEU A 225 -11.25 -5.93 -6.15
C LEU A 225 -9.95 -5.56 -6.90
N ASP A 226 -9.03 -6.52 -7.08
CA ASP A 226 -7.65 -6.29 -7.55
C ASP A 226 -6.95 -5.16 -6.76
N ALA A 227 -7.33 -4.95 -5.50
CA ALA A 227 -6.95 -3.76 -4.75
C ALA A 227 -5.45 -3.70 -4.43
N SER A 228 -4.79 -4.85 -4.32
CA SER A 228 -3.33 -4.91 -4.14
C SER A 228 -2.59 -4.36 -5.36
N ARG A 229 -3.06 -4.69 -6.57
CA ARG A 229 -2.51 -4.17 -7.83
C ARG A 229 -2.80 -2.69 -7.98
N LEU A 230 -4.05 -2.26 -7.77
CA LEU A 230 -4.44 -0.85 -7.84
C LEU A 230 -3.66 0.01 -6.85
N PHE A 231 -3.46 -0.49 -5.62
CA PHE A 231 -2.68 0.19 -4.59
C PHE A 231 -1.21 0.32 -4.99
N ARG A 232 -0.60 -0.76 -5.50
CA ARG A 232 0.77 -0.74 -6.03
C ARG A 232 0.90 0.29 -7.15
N ASP A 233 0.05 0.20 -8.17
CA ASP A 233 0.18 1.02 -9.37
C ASP A 233 0.01 2.51 -9.02
N ARG A 234 -0.94 2.83 -8.13
CA ARG A 234 -1.09 4.19 -7.59
C ARG A 234 0.13 4.65 -6.78
N MET A 235 0.74 3.78 -5.97
CA MET A 235 1.98 4.12 -5.26
C MET A 235 3.09 4.51 -6.22
N TYR A 236 3.34 3.71 -7.26
CA TYR A 236 4.31 4.02 -8.29
C TYR A 236 3.99 5.35 -9.00
N GLN A 237 2.76 5.50 -9.48
CA GLN A 237 2.31 6.68 -10.21
C GLN A 237 2.44 7.97 -9.38
N GLN A 238 1.90 8.00 -8.16
CA GLN A 238 1.86 9.19 -7.33
C GLN A 238 3.23 9.59 -6.76
N HIS A 239 4.18 8.66 -6.74
CA HIS A 239 5.56 8.92 -6.32
C HIS A 239 6.52 9.19 -7.50
N GLY A 240 6.00 9.27 -8.74
CA GLY A 240 6.83 9.54 -9.92
C GLY A 240 7.81 8.41 -10.26
N VAL A 241 7.51 7.18 -9.83
CA VAL A 241 8.31 5.99 -10.17
C VAL A 241 7.63 5.27 -11.32
N SER A 242 8.36 4.92 -12.38
CA SER A 242 7.73 4.22 -13.51
C SER A 242 7.18 2.87 -13.06
N HIS A 243 6.02 2.50 -13.62
CA HIS A 243 5.25 1.32 -13.22
C HIS A 243 6.09 0.03 -13.22
N PRO A 244 5.73 -0.94 -12.38
CA PRO A 244 6.29 -2.27 -12.42
C PRO A 244 5.96 -2.97 -13.74
N ILE A 245 6.70 -4.03 -14.06
CA ILE A 245 6.47 -4.80 -15.28
C ILE A 245 5.12 -5.51 -15.14
N ILE A 246 4.21 -5.21 -16.05
CA ILE A 246 2.88 -5.82 -16.13
C ILE A 246 2.98 -7.08 -16.98
N ARG A 247 2.38 -8.17 -16.49
CA ARG A 247 2.27 -9.45 -17.20
C ARG A 247 0.84 -9.93 -17.06
N GLN A 248 0.24 -10.34 -18.16
CA GLN A 248 -1.19 -10.65 -18.19
C GLN A 248 -1.44 -12.14 -18.00
N LYS A 249 -0.63 -12.99 -18.63
CA LYS A 249 -0.92 -14.43 -18.74
C LYS A 249 0.05 -15.31 -17.97
N SER A 250 1.34 -14.97 -18.01
CA SER A 250 2.41 -15.82 -17.47
C SER A 250 3.51 -15.01 -16.82
N SER A 251 4.14 -15.54 -15.79
CA SER A 251 5.36 -14.95 -15.20
C SER A 251 6.56 -14.90 -16.15
N SER A 252 6.56 -15.73 -17.19
CA SER A 252 7.60 -15.78 -18.22
C SER A 252 7.33 -14.83 -19.39
N GLU A 253 6.24 -14.06 -19.35
CA GLU A 253 5.93 -13.07 -20.39
C GLU A 253 7.08 -12.05 -20.49
N HIS A 254 7.56 -11.85 -21.71
CA HIS A 254 8.75 -11.04 -22.05
C HIS A 254 10.08 -11.55 -21.47
N ARG A 255 10.16 -12.82 -21.06
CA ARG A 255 11.41 -13.43 -20.57
C ARG A 255 11.89 -14.57 -21.46
N THR A 256 13.21 -14.73 -21.54
CA THR A 256 13.88 -15.89 -22.15
C THR A 256 14.61 -16.71 -21.09
N SER A 257 14.96 -17.96 -21.41
CA SER A 257 15.73 -18.82 -20.50
C SER A 257 17.14 -18.30 -20.19
N GLY A 258 17.66 -17.36 -20.99
CA GLY A 258 18.97 -16.74 -20.80
C GLY A 258 18.93 -15.44 -19.98
N ASP A 259 17.74 -14.95 -19.62
CA ASP A 259 17.63 -13.69 -18.88
C ASP A 259 18.18 -13.83 -17.46
N LEU A 260 18.90 -12.80 -17.02
CA LEU A 260 19.41 -12.70 -15.66
C LEU A 260 18.31 -12.21 -14.71
N LEU A 261 17.89 -13.08 -13.78
CA LEU A 261 16.94 -12.71 -12.73
C LEU A 261 17.64 -12.00 -11.58
N ARG A 262 16.95 -11.04 -10.96
CA ARG A 262 17.42 -10.28 -9.80
C ARG A 262 16.73 -10.78 -8.54
N ALA A 263 17.52 -11.35 -7.64
CA ALA A 263 17.08 -11.80 -6.34
C ALA A 263 17.60 -10.90 -5.24
N TYR A 264 16.75 -10.60 -4.25
CA TYR A 264 17.12 -9.72 -3.15
C TYR A 264 16.73 -10.34 -1.81
N ILE A 265 17.72 -10.53 -0.96
CA ILE A 265 17.56 -10.91 0.44
C ILE A 265 17.49 -9.62 1.26
N ILE A 266 16.32 -9.34 1.81
CA ILE A 266 16.10 -8.18 2.68
C ILE A 266 16.38 -8.61 4.12
N ASP A 267 17.38 -7.95 4.73
CA ASP A 267 17.74 -8.15 6.13
C ASP A 267 16.52 -7.99 7.04
N ASN A 268 16.50 -8.78 8.10
CA ASN A 268 15.42 -8.77 9.06
C ASN A 268 15.97 -8.88 10.47
N LYS A 269 15.40 -8.12 11.40
CA LYS A 269 15.73 -8.20 12.83
C LYS A 269 15.51 -9.59 13.45
N ARG A 270 14.73 -10.47 12.79
CA ARG A 270 14.47 -11.84 13.21
C ARG A 270 15.53 -12.85 12.74
N PHE A 271 16.50 -12.41 11.93
CA PHE A 271 17.65 -13.24 11.58
C PHE A 271 18.69 -13.15 12.70
N THR A 272 19.22 -14.32 13.08
CA THR A 272 20.39 -14.41 13.95
C THR A 272 21.66 -14.07 13.17
N ASP A 273 22.77 -13.82 13.84
CA ASP A 273 24.04 -13.55 13.14
C ASP A 273 24.51 -14.77 12.32
N ASN A 274 24.25 -15.98 12.83
CA ASN A 274 24.46 -17.20 12.07
C ASN A 274 23.55 -17.29 10.83
N ASP A 275 22.26 -16.93 10.95
CA ASP A 275 21.36 -16.84 9.79
C ASP A 275 21.93 -15.87 8.74
N ARG A 276 22.41 -14.69 9.16
CA ARG A 276 23.01 -13.69 8.25
C ARG A 276 24.25 -14.22 7.55
N GLN A 277 25.16 -14.86 8.27
CA GLN A 277 26.37 -15.46 7.69
C GLN A 277 25.99 -16.49 6.61
N LEU A 278 25.06 -17.38 6.91
CA LEU A 278 24.60 -18.38 5.95
C LEU A 278 23.92 -17.74 4.73
N LEU A 279 23.16 -16.66 4.91
CA LEU A 279 22.56 -15.91 3.80
C LEU A 279 23.63 -15.19 2.94
N HIS A 280 24.75 -14.73 3.51
CA HIS A 280 25.88 -14.23 2.72
C HIS A 280 26.55 -15.36 1.93
N ASP A 281 26.69 -16.55 2.50
CA ASP A 281 27.23 -17.70 1.79
C ASP A 281 26.32 -18.11 0.61
N VAL A 282 25.00 -18.03 0.77
CA VAL A 282 24.01 -18.20 -0.32
C VAL A 282 24.26 -17.22 -1.46
N VAL A 283 24.46 -15.93 -1.14
CA VAL A 283 24.72 -14.88 -2.12
C VAL A 283 25.98 -15.19 -2.92
N ASN A 284 27.07 -15.54 -2.24
CA ASN A 284 28.35 -15.86 -2.86
C ASN A 284 28.22 -17.07 -3.79
N GLU A 285 27.58 -18.15 -3.35
CA GLU A 285 27.44 -19.38 -4.13
C GLU A 285 26.63 -19.16 -5.41
N LEU A 286 25.47 -18.50 -5.32
CA LEU A 286 24.61 -18.25 -6.47
C LEU A 286 25.25 -17.26 -7.46
N ASN A 287 25.93 -16.22 -6.97
CA ASN A 287 26.61 -15.26 -7.84
C ASN A 287 27.84 -15.86 -8.52
N ASN A 288 28.59 -16.73 -7.83
CA ASN A 288 29.72 -17.44 -8.44
C ASN A 288 29.25 -18.36 -9.57
N TYR A 289 28.14 -19.08 -9.39
CA TYR A 289 27.51 -19.86 -10.46
C TYR A 289 27.15 -18.97 -11.66
N THR A 290 26.43 -17.88 -11.43
CA THR A 290 25.99 -16.95 -12.48
C THR A 290 27.18 -16.34 -13.22
N ASN A 291 28.20 -15.86 -12.51
CA ASN A 291 29.39 -15.25 -13.10
C ASN A 291 30.21 -16.25 -13.91
N PHE A 292 30.34 -17.49 -13.42
CA PHE A 292 31.03 -18.56 -14.16
C PHE A 292 30.37 -18.79 -15.53
N TYR A 293 29.05 -18.88 -15.57
CA TYR A 293 28.34 -19.07 -16.84
C TYR A 293 28.44 -17.84 -17.74
N LEU A 294 28.19 -16.63 -17.22
CA LEU A 294 28.29 -15.39 -18.01
C LEU A 294 29.67 -15.22 -18.66
N ASN A 295 30.75 -15.60 -17.95
CA ASN A 295 32.11 -15.53 -18.47
C ASN A 295 32.42 -16.65 -19.49
N LYS A 296 31.80 -17.83 -19.37
CA LYS A 296 32.05 -18.98 -20.26
C LYS A 296 31.24 -18.93 -21.55
N THR A 297 30.00 -18.42 -21.51
CA THR A 297 29.09 -18.41 -22.67
C THR A 297 29.49 -17.44 -23.79
N MET A 298 30.53 -16.61 -23.64
CA MET A 298 31.10 -15.92 -24.80
C MET A 298 31.63 -16.87 -25.88
N ASN A 299 31.91 -18.14 -25.55
CA ASN A 299 32.54 -19.09 -26.50
C ASN A 299 31.85 -20.46 -26.68
N MET A 300 30.80 -20.83 -25.94
CA MET A 300 30.15 -22.15 -26.09
C MET A 300 28.65 -22.17 -25.77
N SER A 301 27.87 -22.94 -26.55
CA SER A 301 26.42 -23.17 -26.41
C SER A 301 26.09 -24.18 -25.29
N THR A 302 26.62 -24.00 -24.09
CA THR A 302 26.31 -24.89 -22.96
C THR A 302 24.89 -24.69 -22.45
N LYS A 303 24.11 -25.76 -22.37
CA LYS A 303 22.78 -25.76 -21.76
C LYS A 303 22.89 -25.38 -20.28
N LEU A 304 22.13 -24.37 -19.85
CA LEU A 304 22.06 -23.96 -18.45
C LEU A 304 21.39 -25.05 -17.61
N GLU A 305 22.02 -25.42 -16.49
CA GLU A 305 21.43 -26.34 -15.50
C GLU A 305 20.41 -25.60 -14.62
N TRP A 306 20.72 -24.36 -14.25
CA TRP A 306 19.90 -23.51 -13.41
C TRP A 306 19.72 -22.12 -14.04
N PRO A 307 18.63 -21.41 -13.72
CA PRO A 307 18.46 -20.01 -14.08
C PRO A 307 19.66 -19.16 -13.65
N LEU A 308 20.03 -18.18 -14.46
CA LEU A 308 21.01 -17.16 -14.07
C LEU A 308 20.33 -16.20 -13.07
N ILE A 309 20.89 -16.12 -11.87
CA ILE A 309 20.32 -15.32 -10.78
C ILE A 309 21.44 -14.49 -10.15
N ASN A 310 21.27 -13.17 -10.16
CA ASN A 310 22.11 -12.26 -9.40
C ASN A 310 21.43 -11.98 -8.06
N VAL A 311 22.06 -12.38 -6.97
CA VAL A 311 21.55 -12.23 -5.61
C VAL A 311 22.25 -11.08 -4.91
N SER A 312 21.47 -10.21 -4.27
CA SER A 312 21.99 -9.12 -3.43
C SER A 312 21.39 -9.19 -2.03
N TYR A 313 22.21 -8.87 -1.03
CA TYR A 313 21.77 -8.71 0.36
C TYR A 313 21.59 -7.22 0.68
N ILE A 314 20.44 -6.83 1.23
CA ILE A 314 20.13 -5.42 1.51
C ILE A 314 19.75 -5.25 2.98
N TYR A 315 20.35 -4.25 3.63
CA TYR A 315 19.88 -3.72 4.89
C TYR A 315 18.85 -2.63 4.65
N TYR A 316 17.65 -2.86 5.15
CA TYR A 316 16.48 -2.03 4.84
C TYR A 316 16.63 -0.55 5.23
N ASP A 317 17.24 -0.29 6.39
CA ASP A 317 17.54 1.04 6.92
C ASP A 317 18.73 1.71 6.23
N GLN A 318 19.49 0.97 5.41
CA GLN A 318 20.69 1.45 4.72
C GLN A 318 20.49 1.65 3.21
N VAL A 319 19.26 1.52 2.70
CA VAL A 319 18.93 1.90 1.32
C VAL A 319 19.08 3.40 1.18
N LYS A 320 20.32 3.84 0.94
CA LYS A 320 20.63 5.22 0.56
C LYS A 320 20.58 5.31 -0.94
N VAL A 321 20.13 6.47 -1.41
CA VAL A 321 20.33 6.90 -2.78
C VAL A 321 21.84 6.94 -2.99
N LYS A 322 22.41 5.92 -3.63
CA LYS A 322 23.74 6.09 -4.21
C LYS A 322 23.57 7.21 -5.22
N ASN A 323 24.32 8.32 -5.06
CA ASN A 323 24.35 9.40 -6.05
C ASN A 323 24.38 8.77 -7.44
N LEU A 324 23.27 8.94 -8.17
CA LEU A 324 22.94 8.26 -9.41
C LEU A 324 23.79 8.76 -10.59
N SER A 325 25.01 9.24 -10.34
CA SER A 325 25.87 9.85 -11.35
C SER A 325 26.43 8.87 -12.39
N HIS A 326 26.19 7.55 -12.27
CA HIS A 326 26.77 6.56 -13.19
C HIS A 326 25.89 5.37 -13.59
N ILE A 327 24.56 5.40 -13.39
CA ILE A 327 23.71 4.36 -14.01
C ILE A 327 23.30 4.84 -15.40
N GLU A 328 24.14 4.57 -16.40
CA GLU A 328 23.73 4.59 -17.80
C GLU A 328 22.71 3.45 -18.01
N ILE A 329 21.43 3.80 -17.89
CA ILE A 329 20.35 2.92 -18.33
C ILE A 329 20.35 2.96 -19.86
N ASN A 330 20.92 1.95 -20.50
CA ASN A 330 20.70 1.67 -21.92
C ASN A 330 19.20 1.38 -22.11
N MET A 331 18.41 2.43 -22.37
CA MET A 331 17.00 2.32 -22.68
C MET A 331 16.83 1.52 -23.97
N THR A 332 16.21 0.36 -23.87
CA THR A 332 15.69 -0.36 -25.03
C THR A 332 14.55 0.45 -25.66
N ARG A 333 14.51 0.45 -26.99
CA ARG A 333 13.73 1.35 -27.88
C ARG A 333 12.19 1.28 -27.80
N PHE A 334 11.57 0.82 -26.70
CA PHE A 334 10.13 0.48 -26.69
C PHE A 334 9.23 1.08 -25.59
N ASP A 335 9.61 2.17 -24.91
CA ASP A 335 8.60 2.99 -24.19
C ASP A 335 8.91 4.48 -24.37
N SER A 336 8.14 5.16 -25.23
CA SER A 336 8.34 6.56 -25.62
C SER A 336 7.70 7.57 -24.66
N ARG A 337 7.32 7.16 -23.45
CA ARG A 337 6.82 8.08 -22.41
C ARG A 337 7.99 8.55 -21.56
N ILE A 338 8.47 9.76 -21.85
CA ILE A 338 9.45 10.47 -21.03
C ILE A 338 8.86 10.62 -19.62
N PRO A 339 9.50 10.09 -18.55
CA PRO A 339 9.11 10.43 -17.19
C PRO A 339 9.38 11.92 -17.00
N GLN A 340 8.32 12.73 -16.94
CA GLN A 340 8.46 14.11 -16.51
C GLN A 340 8.82 14.07 -15.02
N TYR A 341 10.08 14.44 -14.72
CA TYR A 341 10.69 14.61 -13.40
C TYR A 341 10.61 13.41 -12.43
N GLU A 342 11.72 12.71 -12.24
CA GLU A 342 11.91 11.92 -11.02
C GLU A 342 12.07 12.89 -9.84
N LEU A 343 11.12 12.86 -8.90
CA LEU A 343 11.17 13.66 -7.68
C LEU A 343 12.42 13.29 -6.86
N ILE A 344 13.02 14.29 -6.20
CA ILE A 344 14.16 14.13 -5.28
C ILE A 344 13.88 12.97 -4.32
N ASP A 345 14.79 12.01 -4.28
CA ASP A 345 14.61 10.73 -3.61
C ASP A 345 14.46 10.91 -2.08
N ASN A 346 13.25 10.71 -1.55
CA ASN A 346 13.12 10.24 -0.17
C ASN A 346 13.46 8.73 -0.14
N ASN A 347 13.74 8.16 1.04
CA ASN A 347 14.13 6.74 1.14
C ASN A 347 13.04 5.80 0.56
N PHE A 348 11.76 6.17 0.67
CA PHE A 348 10.68 5.35 0.14
C PHE A 348 10.66 5.28 -1.40
N VAL A 349 10.90 6.38 -2.11
CA VAL A 349 11.02 6.41 -3.58
C VAL A 349 12.18 5.51 -4.03
N ALA A 350 13.33 5.59 -3.36
CA ALA A 350 14.46 4.71 -3.63
C ALA A 350 14.11 3.23 -3.40
N GLN A 351 13.35 2.92 -2.34
CA GLN A 351 12.86 1.58 -2.07
C GLN A 351 11.88 1.10 -3.15
N LEU A 352 10.95 1.93 -3.63
CA LEU A 352 10.05 1.57 -4.74
C LEU A 352 10.82 1.31 -6.04
N LYS A 353 11.82 2.13 -6.37
CA LYS A 353 12.71 1.94 -7.52
C LYS A 353 13.44 0.61 -7.45
N LEU A 354 13.93 0.24 -6.26
CA LEU A 354 14.60 -1.03 -6.01
C LEU A 354 13.64 -2.22 -6.12
N VAL A 355 12.51 -2.17 -5.41
CA VAL A 355 11.50 -3.25 -5.37
C VAL A 355 10.95 -3.56 -6.75
N ARG A 356 10.82 -2.55 -7.61
CA ARG A 356 10.38 -2.70 -9.00
C ARG A 356 11.23 -3.70 -9.80
N GLN A 357 12.53 -3.72 -9.51
CA GLN A 357 13.54 -4.51 -10.22
C GLN A 357 13.66 -5.94 -9.68
N ILE A 358 12.92 -6.29 -8.62
CA ILE A 358 13.04 -7.58 -7.96
C ILE A 358 12.20 -8.62 -8.68
N ASP A 359 12.87 -9.67 -9.17
CA ASP A 359 12.21 -10.86 -9.70
C ASP A 359 11.94 -11.88 -8.58
N ILE A 360 12.89 -12.01 -7.64
CA ILE A 360 12.81 -12.91 -6.49
C ILE A 360 13.04 -12.13 -5.20
N HIS A 361 11.96 -11.89 -4.46
CA HIS A 361 11.98 -11.19 -3.18
C HIS A 361 12.14 -12.19 -2.03
N ILE A 362 13.13 -12.00 -1.14
CA ILE A 362 13.39 -12.93 -0.04
C ILE A 362 13.43 -12.15 1.27
N SER A 363 12.58 -12.49 2.24
CA SER A 363 12.62 -11.84 3.55
C SER A 363 12.06 -12.75 4.66
N GLY A 364 12.31 -12.34 5.90
CA GLY A 364 11.59 -12.84 7.06
C GLY A 364 10.33 -12.00 7.35
N PRO A 365 9.51 -12.41 8.32
CA PRO A 365 8.32 -11.67 8.73
C PRO A 365 8.63 -10.21 9.09
N GLY A 366 7.70 -9.28 8.91
CA GLY A 366 7.83 -7.84 9.24
C GLY A 366 7.83 -6.91 8.03
N THR A 367 8.38 -5.70 8.22
CA THR A 367 8.31 -4.60 7.22
C THR A 367 8.88 -4.99 5.85
N GLY A 368 10.01 -5.71 5.80
CA GLY A 368 10.58 -6.19 4.54
C GLY A 368 9.57 -7.05 3.75
N GLN A 369 8.86 -7.96 4.42
CA GLN A 369 7.83 -8.80 3.81
C GLN A 369 6.63 -7.99 3.27
N MET A 370 6.42 -6.77 3.75
CA MET A 370 5.28 -5.96 3.30
C MET A 370 5.48 -5.35 1.90
N TYR A 371 6.73 -5.22 1.45
CA TYR A 371 7.07 -4.73 0.12
C TYR A 371 6.69 -5.68 -1.02
N GLN A 372 6.37 -6.93 -0.72
CA GLN A 372 6.02 -7.92 -1.75
C GLN A 372 4.83 -7.49 -2.63
N THR A 373 3.91 -6.67 -2.09
CA THR A 373 2.77 -6.14 -2.85
C THR A 373 3.21 -5.16 -3.93
N PHE A 374 4.40 -4.58 -3.84
CA PHE A 374 4.95 -3.66 -4.83
C PHE A 374 5.77 -4.35 -5.93
N LEU A 375 5.92 -5.67 -5.89
CA LEU A 375 6.65 -6.41 -6.91
C LEU A 375 5.94 -6.36 -8.27
N SER A 376 6.73 -6.60 -9.31
CA SER A 376 6.23 -6.79 -10.68
C SER A 376 5.38 -8.04 -10.81
N ASP A 377 4.52 -8.06 -11.82
CA ASP A 377 3.69 -9.24 -12.11
C ASP A 377 4.60 -10.40 -12.50
N GLY A 378 4.31 -11.60 -12.00
CA GLY A 378 5.14 -12.78 -12.23
C GLY A 378 6.39 -12.86 -11.36
N SER A 379 6.58 -11.96 -10.38
CA SER A 379 7.64 -12.11 -9.38
C SER A 379 7.30 -13.21 -8.35
N VAL A 380 8.34 -13.75 -7.71
CA VAL A 380 8.22 -14.73 -6.62
C VAL A 380 8.69 -14.10 -5.32
N THR A 381 7.98 -14.37 -4.23
CA THR A 381 8.42 -14.03 -2.88
C THR A 381 8.71 -15.30 -2.09
N ILE A 382 9.83 -15.33 -1.37
CA ILE A 382 10.26 -16.40 -0.48
C ILE A 382 10.21 -15.86 0.95
N ASN A 383 9.31 -16.40 1.77
CA ASN A 383 9.23 -16.06 3.20
C ASN A 383 10.03 -17.08 4.02
N LEU A 384 11.13 -16.60 4.62
CA LEU A 384 12.05 -17.41 5.41
C LEU A 384 11.54 -17.73 6.83
N GLY A 385 10.43 -17.14 7.24
CA GLY A 385 9.88 -17.29 8.58
C GLY A 385 10.74 -16.65 9.67
N GLY A 386 10.17 -16.50 10.85
CA GLY A 386 10.82 -16.00 12.05
C GLY A 386 10.59 -16.93 13.21
N ILE A 387 11.57 -17.02 14.11
CA ILE A 387 11.41 -17.76 15.37
C ILE A 387 10.79 -16.79 16.38
N ARG A 388 9.63 -17.14 16.92
CA ARG A 388 9.03 -16.41 18.05
C ARG A 388 9.28 -17.18 19.35
N PRO A 389 9.59 -16.49 20.45
CA PRO A 389 9.61 -17.13 21.76
C PRO A 389 8.20 -17.65 22.10
N SER A 390 8.10 -18.82 22.72
CA SER A 390 6.86 -19.22 23.39
C SER A 390 6.69 -18.37 24.63
N GLU A 391 5.52 -17.78 24.80
CA GLU A 391 5.16 -16.98 25.98
C GLU A 391 4.94 -17.85 27.23
N SER A 392 4.87 -19.19 27.10
CA SER A 392 4.74 -20.06 28.28
C SER A 392 6.10 -20.25 28.97
N GLU A 393 6.26 -19.66 30.15
CA GLU A 393 7.48 -19.64 30.98
C GLU A 393 8.08 -21.04 31.27
N SER A 394 7.30 -22.11 31.15
CA SER A 394 7.74 -23.46 31.52
C SER A 394 8.54 -24.20 30.45
N LYS A 395 8.59 -23.73 29.19
CA LYS A 395 9.38 -24.37 28.11
C LYS A 395 9.90 -23.33 27.12
N LYS A 396 11.23 -23.17 27.05
CA LYS A 396 11.98 -22.40 26.02
C LYS A 396 11.85 -23.00 24.61
N LYS A 397 10.63 -23.31 24.14
CA LYS A 397 10.40 -23.79 22.78
C LYS A 397 9.98 -22.60 21.92
N GLY A 398 10.79 -22.22 20.94
CA GLY A 398 10.35 -21.29 19.91
C GLY A 398 9.36 -21.97 18.95
N TYR A 399 8.56 -21.18 18.25
CA TYR A 399 7.77 -21.65 17.10
C TYR A 399 8.10 -20.84 15.84
N THR A 400 8.01 -21.48 14.68
CA THR A 400 8.15 -20.81 13.39
C THR A 400 6.87 -20.04 13.08
N SER A 401 7.01 -18.76 12.76
CA SER A 401 5.92 -17.92 12.29
C SER A 401 6.31 -17.26 10.99
N TYR A 402 5.48 -17.38 9.97
CA TYR A 402 5.71 -16.66 8.70
C TYR A 402 5.18 -15.24 8.75
N LEU A 403 4.08 -15.02 9.50
CA LEU A 403 3.25 -13.80 9.50
C LEU A 403 3.02 -13.26 8.06
N GLU A 404 2.24 -12.19 7.89
CA GLU A 404 2.12 -11.50 6.59
C GLU A 404 1.80 -12.38 5.34
N GLN A 405 1.42 -13.67 5.49
CA GLN A 405 1.19 -14.60 4.39
C GLN A 405 0.00 -14.14 3.54
N TYR A 406 -0.97 -13.52 4.21
CA TYR A 406 -2.14 -12.91 3.60
C TYR A 406 -1.78 -11.83 2.55
N LEU A 407 -0.63 -11.17 2.65
CA LEU A 407 -0.18 -10.21 1.63
C LEU A 407 0.16 -10.93 0.33
N THR A 408 0.81 -12.09 0.40
CA THR A 408 1.09 -12.91 -0.78
C THR A 408 -0.21 -13.46 -1.37
N SER A 409 -1.07 -14.03 -0.51
CA SER A 409 -2.34 -14.61 -0.95
C SER A 409 -3.31 -13.56 -1.50
N GLY A 410 -3.19 -12.30 -1.08
CA GLY A 410 -3.98 -11.18 -1.59
C GLY A 410 -3.36 -10.43 -2.77
N ALA A 411 -2.23 -10.89 -3.30
CA ALA A 411 -1.55 -10.29 -4.45
C ALA A 411 -1.59 -11.30 -5.62
N PRO A 412 -2.64 -11.28 -6.46
CA PRO A 412 -2.88 -12.30 -7.49
C PRO A 412 -1.86 -12.25 -8.64
N TYR A 413 -0.82 -11.43 -8.56
CA TYR A 413 0.23 -11.28 -9.55
C TYR A 413 1.59 -11.77 -9.07
N ILE A 414 1.72 -12.28 -7.84
CA ILE A 414 2.97 -12.85 -7.31
C ILE A 414 2.75 -14.27 -6.78
N LYS A 415 3.82 -15.06 -6.76
CA LYS A 415 3.82 -16.41 -6.19
C LYS A 415 4.60 -16.48 -4.88
N GLY A 416 4.04 -17.11 -3.86
CA GLY A 416 4.70 -17.36 -2.58
C GLY A 416 5.41 -18.71 -2.53
N LEU A 417 6.62 -18.72 -1.99
CA LEU A 417 7.34 -19.89 -1.48
C LEU A 417 7.68 -19.68 0.00
N TYR A 418 7.79 -20.77 0.75
CA TYR A 418 8.01 -20.73 2.19
C TYR A 418 9.14 -21.65 2.57
N TYR A 419 10.06 -21.16 3.41
CA TYR A 419 11.11 -21.98 3.99
C TYR A 419 10.50 -23.12 4.82
N PRO A 420 11.03 -24.35 4.84
CA PRO A 420 10.37 -25.46 5.53
C PRO A 420 10.14 -25.21 7.04
N ILE A 421 8.88 -25.29 7.48
CA ILE A 421 8.45 -24.87 8.84
C ILE A 421 9.18 -25.62 9.96
N ASN A 422 9.40 -26.92 9.76
CA ASN A 422 10.06 -27.82 10.71
C ASN A 422 11.58 -27.63 10.75
N GLU A 423 12.16 -27.02 9.71
CA GLU A 423 13.59 -26.73 9.64
C GLU A 423 13.91 -25.36 10.22
N ARG A 424 13.01 -24.38 10.12
CA ARG A 424 13.30 -23.00 10.54
C ARG A 424 13.68 -22.87 12.01
N LEU A 425 13.12 -23.72 12.88
CA LEU A 425 13.47 -23.77 14.32
C LEU A 425 14.92 -24.18 14.58
N LYS A 426 15.55 -24.89 13.64
CA LYS A 426 16.95 -25.32 13.71
C LYS A 426 17.91 -24.26 13.17
N GLY A 427 17.41 -23.09 12.78
CA GLY A 427 18.14 -22.06 12.04
C GLY A 427 17.90 -22.15 10.53
N ILE A 428 18.33 -21.11 9.82
CA ILE A 428 18.39 -21.15 8.35
C ILE A 428 19.51 -22.09 7.92
N LYS A 429 19.29 -22.86 6.85
CA LYS A 429 20.27 -23.71 6.20
C LYS A 429 20.55 -23.17 4.81
N LYS A 430 21.83 -23.01 4.47
CA LYS A 430 22.29 -22.50 3.18
C LYS A 430 21.63 -23.23 2.00
N ASP A 431 21.72 -24.57 1.99
CA ASP A 431 21.27 -25.39 0.86
C ASP A 431 19.76 -25.31 0.63
N GLU A 432 18.96 -25.19 1.69
CA GLU A 432 17.51 -25.01 1.58
C GLU A 432 17.14 -23.65 0.98
N VAL A 433 17.87 -22.58 1.33
CA VAL A 433 17.65 -21.26 0.73
C VAL A 433 18.05 -21.26 -0.74
N ILE A 434 19.19 -21.86 -1.10
CA ILE A 434 19.64 -22.01 -2.50
C ILE A 434 18.60 -22.76 -3.32
N LYS A 435 18.08 -23.87 -2.79
CA LYS A 435 17.01 -24.65 -3.42
C LYS A 435 15.77 -23.82 -3.68
N LEU A 436 15.31 -23.03 -2.70
CA LEU A 436 14.13 -22.16 -2.87
C LEU A 436 14.37 -21.06 -3.90
N ILE A 437 15.54 -20.44 -3.93
CA ILE A 437 15.88 -19.39 -4.91
C ILE A 437 15.95 -19.97 -6.33
N ARG A 438 16.56 -21.14 -6.51
CA ARG A 438 16.59 -21.85 -7.79
C ARG A 438 15.18 -22.26 -8.24
N GLN A 439 14.36 -22.77 -7.33
CA GLN A 439 12.96 -23.09 -7.61
C GLN A 439 12.16 -21.85 -8.02
N ALA A 440 12.36 -20.72 -7.35
CA ALA A 440 11.74 -19.45 -7.73
C ALA A 440 12.14 -19.01 -9.14
N GLY A 441 13.43 -19.08 -9.47
CA GLY A 441 13.92 -18.76 -10.81
C GLY A 441 13.34 -19.69 -11.88
N GLN A 442 13.22 -20.98 -11.60
CA GLN A 442 12.61 -21.95 -12.52
C GLN A 442 11.13 -21.65 -12.74
N LEU A 443 10.37 -21.42 -11.66
CA LEU A 443 8.94 -21.04 -11.76
C LEU A 443 8.74 -19.79 -12.62
N ILE A 444 9.60 -18.78 -12.42
CA ILE A 444 9.57 -17.53 -13.19
C ILE A 444 9.76 -17.80 -14.69
N LEU A 445 10.84 -18.51 -15.06
CA LEU A 445 11.22 -18.71 -16.45
C LEU A 445 10.35 -19.74 -17.17
N GLN A 446 9.87 -20.77 -16.47
CA GLN A 446 8.93 -21.75 -17.02
C GLN A 446 7.53 -21.16 -17.22
N GLY A 447 7.16 -20.16 -16.42
CA GLY A 447 5.87 -19.49 -16.52
C GLY A 447 4.81 -20.13 -15.63
N PHE A 448 4.43 -19.44 -14.54
CA PHE A 448 3.20 -19.74 -13.83
C PHE A 448 2.06 -18.83 -14.29
N SER A 449 0.83 -19.35 -14.26
CA SER A 449 -0.37 -18.64 -14.70
C SER A 449 -0.71 -17.45 -13.81
N LEU A 450 -1.18 -16.36 -14.44
CA LEU A 450 -1.77 -15.19 -13.79
C LEU A 450 -3.28 -15.12 -14.10
N PRO A 451 -4.16 -14.78 -13.14
CA PRO A 451 -3.85 -14.53 -11.73
C PRO A 451 -3.41 -15.80 -10.97
N VAL A 452 -2.57 -15.61 -9.96
CA VAL A 452 -2.13 -16.67 -9.05
C VAL A 452 -3.26 -17.03 -8.12
N ASN A 453 -3.68 -18.29 -8.14
CA ASN A 453 -4.66 -18.80 -7.20
C ASN A 453 -4.05 -18.84 -5.77
N PRO A 454 -4.65 -18.18 -4.78
CA PRO A 454 -4.24 -18.30 -3.38
C PRO A 454 -4.31 -19.77 -2.96
N ARG A 455 -3.19 -20.32 -2.48
CA ARG A 455 -3.10 -21.69 -1.98
C ARG A 455 -2.78 -21.70 -0.51
#